data_AF-A0A6V7JNS9-F1
#
_entry.id   AF-A0A6V7JNS9-F1
#
_cell.length_a   1.000
_cell.length_b   1.000
_cell.length_c   1.000
_cell.angle_alpha   90.00
_cell.angle_beta   90.00
_cell.angle_gamma   90.00
#
_symmetry.space_group_name_H-M   'P 1'
#
loop_
_entity.id
_entity.type
_entity.pdbx_description
1 polymer ?
#
loop_
_entity_poly.entity_id
_entity_poly.type
_entity_poly.pdbx_seq_one_letter_code
_entity_poly.pdbx_strand_id
1 'polypeptide(L)' 'EKTRDEINQIVGNNDVSEEEIANLKYLEMVIKETVRLFPVGGLIGRKTTGELKL' A
#
# COMPACT_ATOMS: atom_id res chain seq x y z
N GLU A 1 12.51 11.93 4.95
CA GLU A 1 12.77 11.84 6.39
C GLU A 1 11.56 11.28 7.13
N LYS A 2 10.38 11.90 7.05
CA LYS A 2 9.13 11.45 7.70
C LYS A 2 8.87 9.92 7.71
N THR A 3 8.94 9.24 6.57
CA THR A 3 8.74 7.78 6.51
C THR A 3 9.79 7.01 7.31
N ARG A 4 11.05 7.47 7.26
CA ARG A 4 12.16 6.84 7.98
C ARG A 4 12.02 7.07 9.49
N ASP A 5 11.59 8.26 9.88
CA ASP A 5 11.33 8.59 11.28
C ASP A 5 10.18 7.74 11.84
N GLU A 6 9.11 7.55 11.07
CA GLU A 6 8.00 6.65 11.42
C GLU A 6 8.48 5.21 11.64
N ILE A 7 9.30 4.67 10.72
CA ILE A 7 9.85 3.31 10.85
C ILE A 7 10.71 3.19 12.11
N ASN A 8 11.60 4.16 12.36
CA ASN A 8 12.45 4.15 13.55
C ASN A 8 11.65 4.25 14.86
N GLN A 9 10.51 4.96 14.84
CA GLN A 9 9.65 5.12 16.01
C GLN A 9 8.82 3.88 16.31
N ILE A 10 8.34 3.18 15.28
CA ILE A 10 7.42 2.05 15.43
C ILE A 10 8.17 0.72 15.57
N VAL A 11 9.15 0.47 14.70
CA VAL A 11 9.92 -0.79 14.65
C VAL A 11 11.23 -0.69 15.43
N GLY A 12 11.91 0.46 15.31
CA GLY A 12 13.24 0.65 15.89
C GLY A 12 14.29 -0.27 15.24
N ASN A 13 15.03 -1.01 16.07
CA ASN A 13 16.09 -1.94 15.62
C ASN A 13 15.68 -3.42 15.75
N ASN A 14 14.38 -3.69 15.93
CA ASN A 14 13.86 -5.05 16.06
C ASN A 14 13.47 -5.63 14.69
N ASP A 15 13.17 -6.92 14.68
CA ASP A 15 12.54 -7.57 13.53
C ASP A 15 11.11 -7.05 13.34
N VAL A 16 10.69 -6.95 12.07
CA VAL A 16 9.36 -6.42 11.72
C VAL A 16 8.27 -7.46 11.97
N SER A 17 7.24 -7.08 12.71
CA SER A 17 6.02 -7.86 12.94
C SER A 17 4.81 -7.35 12.14
N GLU A 18 3.78 -8.20 11.99
CA GLU A 18 2.53 -7.83 11.29
C GLU A 18 1.80 -6.64 11.96
N GLU A 19 1.84 -6.58 13.29
CA GLU A 19 1.21 -5.50 14.06
C GLU A 19 1.91 -4.16 13.83
N GLU A 20 3.24 -4.14 13.73
CA GLU A 20 4.00 -2.92 13.45
C GLU A 20 3.74 -2.43 12.03
N ILE A 21 3.67 -3.33 11.04
CA ILE A 21 3.35 -2.99 9.64
C ILE A 21 2.01 -2.25 9.56
N ALA A 22 0.99 -2.71 10.30
CA ALA A 22 -0.32 -2.06 10.33
C ALA A 22 -0.28 -0.62 10.89
N ASN A 23 0.76 -0.27 11.64
CA ASN A 23 0.94 1.05 12.22
C ASN A 23 1.78 2.02 11.35
N LEU A 24 2.46 1.53 10.31
CA LEU A 24 3.29 2.33 9.39
C LEU A 24 2.46 3.08 8.32
N LYS A 25 1.64 4.04 8.77
CA LYS A 25 0.68 4.76 7.93
C LYS A 25 1.33 5.63 6.85
N TYR A 26 2.44 6.28 7.18
CA TYR A 26 3.15 7.15 6.25
C TYR A 26 3.84 6.34 5.16
N LEU A 27 4.44 5.20 5.51
CA LEU A 27 4.97 4.25 4.53
C LEU A 27 3.87 3.73 3.60
N GLU A 28 2.71 3.35 4.14
CA GLU A 28 1.57 2.89 3.35
C GLU A 28 1.10 3.95 2.34
N MET A 29 1.00 5.21 2.79
CA MET A 29 0.67 6.34 1.91
C MET A 29 1.68 6.52 0.77
N VAL A 30 2.99 6.43 1.07
CA VAL A 30 4.05 6.54 0.07
C VAL A 30 3.95 5.42 -0.96
N ILE A 31 3.73 4.18 -0.54
CA ILE A 31 3.57 3.03 -1.45
C ILE A 31 2.36 3.23 -2.34
N LYS A 32 1.20 3.58 -1.76
CA LYS A 32 -0.05 3.82 -2.50
C LYS A 32 0.12 4.92 -3.54
N GLU A 33 0.77 6.02 -3.18
CA GLU A 33 0.98 7.15 -4.09
C GLU A 33 1.97 6.80 -5.21
N THR A 34 2.99 6.00 -4.89
CA THR A 34 3.93 5.49 -5.89
C THR A 34 3.20 4.64 -6.93
N VAL A 35 2.33 3.72 -6.49
CA VAL A 35 1.53 2.86 -7.40
C VAL A 35 0.48 3.68 -8.17
N ARG A 36 -0.07 4.75 -7.59
CA ARG A 36 -0.99 5.66 -8.29
C ARG A 36 -0.30 6.39 -9.45
N LEU A 37 0.93 6.86 -9.25
CA LEU A 37 1.72 7.56 -10.27
C LEU A 37 2.37 6.61 -11.27
N PHE A 38 2.84 5.46 -10.80
CA PHE A 38 3.57 4.46 -11.58
C PHE A 38 2.89 3.09 -11.44
N PRO A 39 1.69 2.92 -12.02
CA PRO A 39 0.96 1.67 -11.91
C PRO A 39 1.73 0.56 -12.64
N VAL A 40 1.99 -0.55 -11.94
CA VAL A 40 2.62 -1.74 -12.53
C VAL A 40 1.71 -2.39 -13.58
N GLY A 41 0.39 -2.27 -13.42
CA GLY A 41 -0.61 -2.70 -14.38
C GLY A 41 -1.68 -1.62 -14.60
N GLY A 42 -1.85 -1.15 -15.84
CA GLY A 42 -2.79 -0.08 -16.17
C GLY A 42 -4.21 -0.54 -16.53
N LEU A 43 -4.42 -1.83 -16.81
CA LEU A 43 -5.70 -2.38 -17.22
C LEU A 43 -6.00 -3.67 -16.46
N ILE A 44 -7.20 -3.76 -15.91
CA ILE A 44 -7.74 -4.99 -15.31
C ILE A 44 -8.93 -5.42 -16.17
N GLY A 45 -8.71 -6.41 -17.03
CA GLY A 45 -9.78 -6.99 -17.85
C GLY A 45 -10.82 -7.71 -16.99
N ARG A 46 -12.10 -7.39 -17.18
CA ARG A 46 -13.22 -8.08 -16.53
C ARG A 46 -14.20 -8.59 -17.59
N LYS A 47 -14.80 -9.76 -17.34
CA LYS A 47 -15.86 -10.34 -18.17
C LYS A 47 -17.10 -10.54 -17.29
N THR A 48 -18.26 -10.17 -17.80
CA THR A 48 -19.53 -10.37 -17.10
C THR A 48 -19.92 -11.85 -17.12
N THR A 49 -20.50 -12.33 -16.01
CA THR A 49 -21.01 -13.70 -15.88
C THR A 49 -22.53 -13.79 -16.03
N GLY A 50 -23.20 -12.66 -16.29
CA GLY A 50 -24.64 -12.58 -16.47
C GLY A 50 -25.06 -11.30 -17.21
N GLU A 51 -26.36 -11.13 -17.40
CA GLU A 51 -26.93 -9.95 -18.07
C GLU A 51 -26.80 -8.70 -17.19
N LEU A 52 -26.25 -7.63 -17.78
CA LEU A 52 -26.25 -6.29 -17.20
C LEU A 52 -27.39 -5.50 -17.84
N LYS A 53 -28.27 -4.91 -17.02
CA LYS A 53 -29.14 -3.81 -17.45
C LYS A 53 -28.37 -2.52 -17.19
N LEU A 54 -27.93 -1.86 -18.26
CA LEU A 54 -27.24 -0.57 -18.24
C LEU A 54 -28.25 0.58 -18.27
#